data_AF-T1I9Z7-F1
#
_entry.id   AF-T1I9Z7-F1
#
_cell.length_a   1.000
_cell.length_b   1.000
_cell.length_c   1.000
_cell.angle_alpha   90.00
_cell.angle_beta   90.00
_cell.angle_gamma   90.00
#
_symmetry.space_group_name_H-M   'P 1'
#
loop_
_entity.id
_entity.type
_entity.pdbx_description
1 polymer ?
#
loop_
_entity_poly.entity_id
_entity_poly.type
_entity_poly.pdbx_seq_one_letter_code
_entity_poly.pdbx_strand_id
1 'polypeptide(L)'
;FQNPIVVGLEGTGAVSLDNSKISVRVCDLLGQPLPFPLTVTLESATRVSDGVVILSKKKFQPVASDKMLYTVFLLEGKTSETPGPYRLSVSAVPTSTQVPSTRFVGNVNVPLDVRIMATVVLAEPLLVGVADSDQLTQPKFH
;
A
#
# COMPACT_ATOMS: atom_id res chain seq x y z
N PHE A 1 17.01 -20.68 -17.29
CA PHE A 1 15.66 -20.58 -16.68
C PHE A 1 15.58 -19.32 -15.85
N GLN A 2 14.52 -18.53 -16.02
CA GLN A 2 14.23 -17.36 -15.19
C GLN A 2 13.32 -17.78 -14.03
N ASN A 3 13.60 -17.25 -12.85
CA ASN A 3 12.91 -17.53 -11.60
C ASN A 3 11.91 -16.39 -11.32
N PRO A 4 10.60 -16.62 -11.44
CA PRO A 4 9.61 -15.58 -11.17
C PRO A 4 9.55 -15.23 -9.68
N ILE A 5 9.49 -13.93 -9.40
CA ILE A 5 9.28 -13.34 -8.07
C ILE A 5 7.96 -12.58 -8.10
N VAL A 6 7.20 -12.70 -7.01
CA VAL A 6 6.01 -11.90 -6.76
C VAL A 6 6.35 -10.81 -5.76
N VAL A 7 6.06 -9.56 -6.11
CA VAL A 7 6.07 -8.41 -5.19
C VAL A 7 4.65 -7.90 -5.12
N GLY A 8 4.03 -7.93 -3.94
CA GLY A 8 2.66 -7.51 -3.73
C GLY A 8 2.50 -6.61 -2.51
N LEU A 9 1.48 -5.78 -2.50
CA LEU A 9 1.10 -5.04 -1.29
C LEU A 9 0.56 -6.01 -0.25
N GLU A 10 1.00 -5.84 0.99
CA GLU A 10 0.39 -6.48 2.15
C GLU A 10 -0.67 -5.52 2.72
N GLY A 11 -1.92 -5.97 2.77
CA GLY A 11 -3.05 -5.18 3.25
C GLY A 11 -3.74 -4.35 2.16
N THR A 12 -4.44 -3.28 2.56
CA THR A 12 -5.37 -2.55 1.69
C THR A 12 -4.73 -1.50 0.78
N GLY A 13 -3.46 -1.16 1.00
CA GLY A 13 -2.80 -0.06 0.29
C GLY A 13 -3.35 1.33 0.63
N ALA A 14 -4.20 1.46 1.66
CA ALA A 14 -4.68 2.75 2.15
C ALA A 14 -3.67 3.35 3.14
N VAL A 15 -3.23 4.58 2.86
CA VAL A 15 -2.21 5.29 3.64
C VAL A 15 -2.81 6.57 4.19
N SER A 16 -2.58 6.83 5.47
CA SER A 16 -3.02 8.05 6.17
C SER A 16 -1.90 8.58 7.07
N LEU A 17 -2.12 9.67 7.78
CA LEU A 17 -1.14 10.15 8.77
C LEU A 17 -0.99 9.16 9.93
N ASP A 18 -2.09 8.57 10.39
CA ASP A 18 -2.10 7.58 11.49
C ASP A 18 -1.53 6.23 11.04
N ASN A 19 -1.74 5.87 9.77
CA ASN A 19 -1.15 4.69 9.15
C ASN A 19 -0.34 5.08 7.91
N SER A 20 0.84 5.67 8.17
CA SER A 20 1.72 6.23 7.14
C SER A 20 2.66 5.22 6.49
N LYS A 21 2.55 3.94 6.88
CA LYS A 21 3.39 2.85 6.37
C LYS A 21 2.64 2.04 5.32
N ILE A 22 3.40 1.53 4.37
CA ILE A 22 2.97 0.41 3.53
C ILE A 22 3.90 -0.76 3.79
N SER A 23 3.39 -1.96 3.54
CA SER A 23 4.17 -3.18 3.58
C SER A 23 4.04 -3.89 2.25
N VAL A 24 5.12 -4.52 1.80
CA VAL A 24 5.13 -5.37 0.62
C VAL A 24 5.61 -6.76 0.98
N ARG A 25 4.98 -7.76 0.39
CA ARG A 25 5.37 -9.17 0.48
C ARG A 25 6.16 -9.55 -0.77
N VAL A 26 7.29 -10.21 -0.58
CA VAL A 26 8.13 -10.72 -1.66
C VAL A 26 8.35 -12.22 -1.51
N CYS A 27 7.94 -13.00 -2.51
CA CYS A 27 7.98 -14.46 -2.49
C CYS A 27 8.15 -15.04 -3.89
N ASP A 28 8.28 -16.37 -3.98
CA ASP A 28 8.16 -17.09 -5.25
C ASP A 28 6.69 -17.25 -5.70
N LEU A 29 6.46 -17.84 -6.88
CA LEU A 29 5.10 -18.08 -7.40
C LEU A 29 4.25 -19.02 -6.54
N LEU A 30 4.87 -19.83 -5.69
CA LEU A 30 4.18 -20.76 -4.79
C LEU A 30 3.92 -20.14 -3.41
N GLY A 31 4.21 -18.84 -3.24
CA GLY A 31 4.05 -18.12 -1.99
C GLY A 31 5.11 -18.47 -0.94
N GLN A 32 6.22 -19.10 -1.34
CA GLN A 32 7.30 -19.48 -0.43
C GLN A 32 8.37 -18.38 -0.34
N PRO A 33 9.08 -18.28 0.81
CA PRO A 33 10.19 -17.35 0.94
C PRO A 33 11.33 -17.72 0.00
N LEU A 34 12.00 -16.71 -0.55
CA LEU A 34 13.19 -16.91 -1.36
C LEU A 34 14.36 -17.37 -0.48
N PRO A 35 15.27 -18.23 -0.99
CA PRO A 35 16.34 -18.83 -0.19
C PRO A 35 17.52 -17.88 0.09
N PHE A 36 17.37 -16.58 -0.17
CA PHE A 36 18.40 -15.56 -0.01
C PHE A 36 17.76 -14.23 0.40
N PRO A 37 18.51 -13.35 1.09
CA PRO A 37 18.01 -12.03 1.45
C PRO A 37 17.90 -11.12 0.24
N LEU A 38 16.90 -10.23 0.29
CA LEU A 38 16.65 -9.20 -0.70
C LEU A 38 16.85 -7.80 -0.12
N THR A 39 17.29 -6.89 -0.96
CA THR A 39 17.14 -5.45 -0.78
C THR A 39 15.91 -5.00 -1.56
N VAL A 40 14.89 -4.53 -0.85
CA VAL A 40 13.65 -4.01 -1.44
C VAL A 40 13.69 -2.49 -1.41
N THR A 41 13.48 -1.87 -2.57
CA THR A 41 13.59 -0.43 -2.78
C THR A 41 12.32 0.10 -3.42
N LEU A 42 11.77 1.17 -2.85
CA LEU A 42 10.80 2.03 -3.51
C LEU A 42 11.55 2.93 -4.48
N GLU A 43 11.44 2.66 -5.76
CA GLU A 43 12.08 3.45 -6.81
C GLU A 43 11.41 4.82 -6.92
N SER A 44 10.08 4.83 -6.93
CA SER A 44 9.27 6.05 -6.90
C SER A 44 7.89 5.79 -6.30
N ALA A 45 7.31 6.83 -5.70
CA ALA A 45 5.89 6.95 -5.42
C ALA A 45 5.39 8.19 -6.15
N THR A 46 4.47 7.98 -7.09
CA THR A 46 4.05 9.01 -8.05
C THR A 46 2.56 9.23 -7.92
N ARG A 47 2.15 10.48 -7.75
CA ARG A 47 0.73 10.85 -7.73
C ARG A 47 0.16 10.68 -9.13
N VAL A 48 -0.98 10.01 -9.25
CA VAL A 48 -1.54 9.65 -10.56
C VAL A 48 -2.12 10.88 -11.29
N SER A 49 -2.63 11.87 -10.56
CA SER A 49 -3.34 13.02 -11.14
C SER A 49 -2.43 13.99 -11.90
N ASP A 50 -1.19 14.18 -11.42
CA ASP A 50 -0.26 15.20 -11.93
C ASP A 50 1.15 14.64 -12.23
N GLY A 51 1.39 13.36 -11.96
CA GLY A 51 2.68 12.71 -12.20
C GLY A 51 3.78 13.12 -11.22
N VAL A 52 3.46 13.84 -10.14
CA VAL A 52 4.46 14.32 -9.18
C VAL A 52 5.01 13.16 -8.35
N VAL A 53 6.34 13.03 -8.30
CA VAL A 53 7.03 12.05 -7.45
C VAL A 53 7.19 12.62 -6.04
N ILE A 54 6.60 11.95 -5.05
CA ILE A 54 6.56 12.42 -3.65
C ILE A 54 7.61 11.74 -2.77
N LEU A 55 8.10 10.58 -3.22
CA LEU A 55 9.14 9.80 -2.58
C LEU A 55 9.88 8.99 -3.65
N SER A 56 11.20 8.86 -3.53
CA SER A 56 12.00 8.06 -4.46
C SER A 56 13.21 7.45 -3.76
N LYS A 57 13.72 6.36 -4.34
CA LYS A 57 14.95 5.65 -3.92
C LYS A 57 15.00 5.29 -2.42
N LYS A 58 13.85 4.95 -1.85
CA LYS A 58 13.73 4.71 -0.41
C LYS A 58 13.74 3.21 -0.12
N LYS A 59 14.63 2.77 0.77
CA LYS A 59 14.75 1.35 1.13
C LYS A 59 13.61 0.95 2.07
N PHE A 60 13.04 -0.22 1.82
CA PHE A 60 12.16 -0.86 2.79
C PHE A 60 12.98 -1.51 3.90
N GLN A 61 12.43 -1.56 5.10
CA GLN A 61 12.99 -2.27 6.24
C GLN A 61 12.39 -3.68 6.30
N PRO A 62 13.21 -4.75 6.34
CA PRO A 62 12.70 -6.10 6.52
C PRO A 62 12.06 -6.25 7.90
N VAL A 63 10.97 -7.01 7.98
CA VAL A 63 10.29 -7.33 9.23
C VAL A 63 10.94 -8.57 9.86
N ALA A 64 11.48 -8.44 11.08
CA ALA A 64 12.25 -9.52 11.70
C ALA A 64 11.44 -10.82 11.92
N SER A 65 10.13 -10.71 12.11
CA SER A 65 9.23 -11.86 12.31
C SER A 65 8.74 -12.53 11.01
N ASP A 66 8.93 -11.91 9.84
CA ASP A 66 8.47 -12.45 8.55
C ASP A 66 9.51 -12.18 7.45
N LYS A 67 10.13 -13.25 6.95
CA LYS A 67 11.20 -13.22 5.94
C LYS A 67 10.74 -12.68 4.58
N MET A 68 9.44 -12.59 4.34
CA MET A 68 8.87 -12.12 3.08
C MET A 68 8.35 -10.69 3.19
N LEU A 69 8.27 -10.11 4.38
CA LEU A 69 7.60 -8.83 4.61
C LEU A 69 8.60 -7.69 4.78
N TYR A 70 8.35 -6.60 4.06
CA TYR A 70 9.19 -5.41 4.01
C TYR A 70 8.31 -4.17 4.18
N THR A 71 8.71 -3.22 5.03
CA THR A 71 7.89 -2.03 5.34
C THR A 71 8.59 -0.73 5.00
N VAL A 72 7.80 0.29 4.66
CA VAL A 72 8.32 1.62 4.40
C VAL A 72 7.30 2.68 4.76
N PHE A 73 7.73 3.76 5.41
CA PHE A 73 6.91 4.96 5.54
C PHE A 73 6.79 5.69 4.20
N LEU A 74 5.57 5.98 3.80
CA LEU A 74 5.23 6.76 2.61
C LEU A 74 4.99 8.24 2.97
N LEU A 75 4.36 8.50 4.12
CA LEU A 75 4.00 9.84 4.60
C LEU A 75 4.74 10.21 5.91
N GLU A 76 6.08 10.26 5.91
CA GLU A 76 6.91 10.55 7.11
C GLU A 76 6.65 11.94 7.73
N GLY A 77 5.50 12.14 8.38
CA GLY A 77 5.05 13.42 8.94
C GLY A 77 4.69 14.49 7.89
N LYS A 78 4.74 14.16 6.60
CA LYS A 78 4.34 15.07 5.51
C LYS A 78 2.82 15.17 5.45
N THR A 79 2.29 16.29 5.91
CA THR A 79 0.84 16.59 5.88
C THR A 79 0.41 17.27 4.58
N SER A 80 1.34 17.64 3.70
CA SER A 80 1.09 18.38 2.46
C SER A 80 0.67 17.50 1.27
N GLU A 81 0.62 16.18 1.43
CA GLU A 81 0.30 15.30 0.33
C GLU A 81 -1.19 15.32 -0.01
N THR A 82 -1.49 15.45 -1.30
CA THR A 82 -2.86 15.49 -1.80
C THR A 82 -3.50 14.10 -1.70
N PRO A 83 -4.67 13.95 -1.05
CA PRO A 83 -5.39 12.69 -1.04
C PRO A 83 -5.72 12.21 -2.46
N GLY A 84 -5.60 10.90 -2.70
CA GLY A 84 -5.85 10.34 -4.02
C GLY A 84 -5.04 9.09 -4.33
N PRO A 85 -5.13 8.60 -5.58
CA PRO A 85 -4.39 7.44 -6.06
C PRO A 85 -2.92 7.78 -6.35
N TYR A 86 -2.04 6.87 -5.98
CA TYR A 86 -0.61 6.93 -6.21
C TYR A 86 -0.12 5.60 -6.78
N ARG A 87 0.84 5.67 -7.71
CA ARG A 87 1.52 4.52 -8.27
C ARG A 87 2.94 4.43 -7.73
N LEU A 88 3.26 3.29 -7.15
CA LEU A 88 4.57 2.93 -6.67
C LEU A 88 5.31 2.13 -7.74
N SER A 89 6.63 2.30 -7.81
CA SER A 89 7.54 1.41 -8.52
C SER A 89 8.45 0.76 -7.48
N VAL A 90 8.41 -0.57 -7.36
CA VAL A 90 9.16 -1.31 -6.33
C VAL A 90 10.10 -2.31 -6.98
N SER A 91 11.35 -2.35 -6.51
CA SER A 91 12.35 -3.34 -6.92
C SER A 91 12.76 -4.20 -5.73
N ALA A 92 12.91 -5.49 -5.95
CA ALA A 92 13.45 -6.47 -5.01
C ALA A 92 14.66 -7.16 -5.66
N VAL A 93 15.86 -6.87 -5.16
CA VAL A 93 17.11 -7.42 -5.72
C VAL A 93 17.85 -8.25 -4.67
N PRO A 94 18.46 -9.38 -5.03
CA PRO A 94 19.32 -10.12 -4.11
C PRO A 94 20.39 -9.22 -3.51
N THR A 95 20.61 -9.33 -2.20
CA THR A 95 21.66 -8.56 -1.52
C THR A 95 23.06 -9.10 -1.84
N SER A 96 23.18 -10.40 -2.12
CA SER A 96 24.44 -11.03 -2.49
C SER A 96 24.77 -10.85 -3.97
N THR A 97 26.00 -10.45 -4.26
CA THR A 97 26.53 -10.35 -5.63
C THR A 97 26.70 -11.71 -6.32
N GLN A 98 26.68 -12.82 -5.57
CA GLN A 98 26.76 -14.18 -6.12
C GLN A 98 25.45 -14.63 -6.77
N VAL A 99 24.33 -13.97 -6.46
CA VAL A 99 23.02 -14.27 -7.02
C VAL A 99 22.65 -13.16 -8.00
N PRO A 100 22.89 -13.33 -9.32
CA PRO A 100 22.62 -12.27 -10.29
C PRO A 100 21.12 -11.98 -10.39
N SER A 101 20.76 -10.70 -10.32
CA SER A 101 19.37 -10.23 -10.41
C SER A 101 18.69 -10.59 -11.73
N THR A 102 19.46 -10.75 -12.81
CA THR A 102 19.00 -11.15 -14.15
C THR A 102 18.39 -12.55 -14.21
N ARG A 103 18.59 -13.35 -13.15
CA ARG A 103 17.92 -14.65 -13.02
C ARG A 103 16.45 -14.52 -12.67
N PHE A 104 15.98 -13.36 -12.21
CA PHE A 104 14.62 -13.17 -11.75
C PHE A 104 13.80 -12.33 -12.73
N VAL A 105 12.49 -12.59 -12.73
CA VAL A 105 11.50 -11.78 -13.44
C VAL A 105 10.42 -11.35 -12.47
N GLY A 106 9.84 -10.17 -12.69
CA GLY A 106 8.86 -9.60 -11.76
C GLY A 106 9.48 -8.99 -10.50
N ASN A 107 10.77 -8.64 -10.54
CA ASN A 107 11.51 -8.15 -9.38
C ASN A 107 12.03 -6.71 -9.53
N VAL A 108 11.92 -6.07 -10.69
CA VAL A 108 12.41 -4.70 -10.93
C VAL A 108 11.26 -3.84 -11.43
N ASN A 109 11.13 -2.62 -10.87
CA ASN A 109 10.09 -1.65 -11.23
C ASN A 109 8.67 -2.24 -11.23
N VAL A 110 8.35 -3.08 -10.25
CA VAL A 110 7.02 -3.67 -10.09
C VAL A 110 6.04 -2.56 -9.73
N PRO A 111 4.99 -2.33 -10.54
CA PRO A 111 4.00 -1.31 -10.25
C PRO A 111 3.05 -1.80 -9.15
N LEU A 112 2.84 -0.97 -8.13
CA LEU A 112 1.82 -1.20 -7.09
C LEU A 112 0.98 0.07 -6.94
N ASP A 113 -0.32 -0.07 -6.74
CA ASP A 113 -1.22 1.08 -6.57
C ASP A 113 -1.62 1.22 -5.10
N VAL A 114 -1.51 2.44 -4.57
CA VAL A 114 -1.90 2.80 -3.20
C VAL A 114 -2.79 4.03 -3.21
N ARG A 115 -3.50 4.29 -2.10
CA ARG A 115 -4.36 5.46 -1.95
C ARG A 115 -4.00 6.22 -0.70
N ILE A 116 -3.66 7.49 -0.86
CA ILE A 116 -3.53 8.42 0.27
C ILE A 116 -4.92 8.92 0.63
N MET A 117 -5.30 8.73 1.88
CA MET A 117 -6.62 9.04 2.41
C MET A 117 -6.69 10.47 2.92
N ALA A 118 -7.86 11.09 2.78
CA ALA A 118 -8.15 12.37 3.41
C ALA A 118 -8.60 12.14 4.87
N THR A 119 -8.25 13.05 5.76
CA THR A 119 -8.85 13.12 7.09
C THR A 119 -10.14 13.93 6.99
N VAL A 120 -11.26 13.35 7.44
CA VAL A 120 -12.54 14.05 7.55
C VAL A 120 -12.79 14.36 9.03
N VAL A 121 -12.91 15.64 9.36
CA VAL A 121 -13.31 16.10 10.69
C VAL A 121 -14.75 16.60 10.59
N LEU A 122 -15.68 15.92 11.26
CA LEU A 122 -17.06 16.37 11.38
C LEU A 122 -17.13 17.39 12.51
N ALA A 123 -17.49 18.62 12.20
CA ALA A 123 -17.63 19.69 13.19
C ALA A 123 -18.88 19.51 14.07
N GLU A 124 -19.87 18.76 13.61
CA GLU A 124 -21.13 18.50 14.30
C GLU A 124 -21.33 16.99 14.50
N PRO A 125 -22.01 16.57 15.59
CA PRO A 125 -22.27 15.16 15.85
C PRO A 125 -23.11 14.55 14.72
N LEU A 126 -22.66 13.42 14.19
CA LEU A 126 -23.42 12.64 13.20
C LEU A 126 -24.68 12.08 13.85
N LEU A 127 -25.80 12.80 13.70
CA LEU A 127 -27.12 12.33 14.10
C LEU A 127 -27.60 11.27 13.09
N VAL A 128 -27.47 9.99 13.47
CA VAL A 128 -28.08 8.87 12.75
C VAL A 128 -29.53 8.74 13.21
N GLY A 129 -30.46 9.30 12.44
CA GLY A 129 -31.88 9.14 12.70
C GLY A 129 -32.35 7.73 12.31
N VAL A 130 -32.90 6.97 13.27
CA VAL A 130 -33.64 5.74 12.97
C VAL A 130 -35.07 6.13 12.58
N ALA A 131 -35.38 6.10 11.29
CA ALA A 131 -36.74 6.28 10.81
C ALA A 131 -37.42 4.90 10.73
N ASP A 132 -38.24 4.58 11.73
CA ASP A 132 -39.17 3.46 11.67
C ASP A 132 -40.32 3.85 10.72
N SER A 133 -40.40 3.19 9.56
CA SER A 133 -41.33 3.56 8.47
C SER A 133 -42.74 2.97 8.63
N ASP A 134 -43.02 2.23 9.71
CA ASP A 134 -44.27 1.46 9.82
C ASP A 134 -45.41 2.15 10.57
N GLN A 135 -45.28 3.43 10.98
CA GLN A 135 -46.39 4.16 11.59
C GLN A 135 -47.35 4.75 10.53
N LEU A 136 -48.08 3.89 9.82
CA LEU A 136 -49.32 4.25 9.13
C LEU A 136 -50.48 4.28 10.14
N THR A 137 -50.65 5.42 10.82
CA THR A 137 -51.89 5.69 11.56
C THR A 137 -53.01 5.92 10.55
N GLN A 138 -53.92 4.96 10.42
CA GLN A 138 -55.10 5.01 9.54
C GLN A 138 -56.00 6.23 9.89
N PRO A 139 -56.50 7.02 8.92
CA PRO A 139 -57.41 8.12 9.23
C PRO A 139 -58.80 7.58 9.58
N LYS A 140 -59.37 8.04 10.70
CA LYS A 140 -60.79 7.81 11.02
C LYS A 140 -61.63 8.81 10.22
N PHE A 141 -62.53 8.30 9.38
CA PHE A 141 -63.61 9.10 8.79
C PHE A 141 -64.70 9.33 9.84
N HIS A 142 -65.10 10.58 10.01
CA HIS A 142 -66.37 10.99 10.61
C HIS A 142 -67.35 11.38 9.50
#